data_AF-A0A165G7W9-F1
#
_entry.id   AF-A0A165G7W9-F1
#
_cell.length_a   1.000
_cell.length_b   1.000
_cell.length_c   1.000
_cell.angle_alpha   90.00
_cell.angle_beta   90.00
_cell.angle_gamma   90.00
#
_symmetry.space_group_name_H-M   'P 1'
#
loop_
_entity.id
_entity.type
_entity.pdbx_description
1 polymer ?
#
loop_
_entity_poly.entity_id
_entity_poly.type
_entity_poly.pdbx_seq_one_letter_code
_entity_poly.pdbx_strand_id
1 'polypeptide(L)'
;MRRAIASLSFFLLPAVLAVTIPIHRVVTREGCKILPLEITNFKLVEDSTNFYDVGFNFTFSTQEGRVQDGSCYLGAPKASGIFDTRGECNPKGLAFFRYQESGELSVGFDFLCSGDVGLPQVIPFNGTMPLKCDPTAGGQNCSQDGAVALNAAV
;
A
#
# COMPACT_ATOMS: atom_id res chain seq x y z
N MET A 1 -63.37 37.63 40.72
CA MET A 1 -62.52 38.22 39.66
C MET A 1 -61.06 38.03 40.03
N ARG A 2 -60.23 37.63 39.05
CA ARG A 2 -58.73 37.63 39.02
C ARG A 2 -58.02 36.59 39.88
N ARG A 3 -56.95 35.90 39.45
CA ARG A 3 -56.45 35.39 38.16
C ARG A 3 -55.31 34.45 38.61
N ALA A 4 -55.33 33.18 38.22
CA ALA A 4 -54.20 32.28 38.42
C ALA A 4 -53.06 32.70 37.47
N ILE A 5 -51.85 32.89 38.00
CA ILE A 5 -50.63 33.07 37.19
C ILE A 5 -49.88 31.75 37.26
N ALA A 6 -50.10 30.90 36.25
CA ALA A 6 -49.28 29.73 36.02
C ALA A 6 -47.95 30.19 35.39
N SER A 7 -46.88 30.11 36.16
CA SER A 7 -45.50 30.28 35.66
C SER A 7 -45.09 29.01 34.92
N LEU A 8 -45.25 29.00 33.59
CA LEU A 8 -44.68 27.97 32.72
C LEU A 8 -43.24 28.33 32.41
N SER A 9 -42.32 27.86 33.25
CA SER A 9 -40.89 27.89 33.00
C SER A 9 -40.56 26.89 31.89
N PHE A 10 -40.48 27.37 30.65
CA PHE A 10 -40.04 26.57 29.50
C PHE A 10 -38.52 26.35 29.60
N PHE A 11 -38.10 25.24 30.20
CA PHE A 11 -36.71 24.79 30.11
C PHE A 11 -36.45 24.32 28.67
N LEU A 12 -35.86 25.19 27.86
CA LEU A 12 -35.22 24.83 26.61
C LEU A 12 -33.96 24.02 26.93
N LEU A 13 -34.10 22.70 27.01
CA LEU A 13 -32.94 21.81 26.96
C LEU A 13 -32.31 21.95 25.56
N PRO A 14 -31.04 22.34 25.44
CA PRO A 14 -30.36 22.25 24.16
C PRO A 14 -30.35 20.77 23.78
N ALA A 15 -31.03 20.44 22.68
CA ALA A 15 -30.89 19.17 22.01
C ALA A 15 -29.43 19.07 21.56
N VAL A 16 -28.60 18.47 22.42
CA VAL A 16 -27.28 18.01 22.04
C VAL A 16 -27.54 16.93 21.00
N LEU A 17 -27.53 17.32 19.73
CA LEU A 17 -27.31 16.40 18.63
C LEU A 17 -25.97 15.74 18.95
N ALA A 18 -26.04 14.57 19.57
CA ALA A 18 -24.93 13.64 19.59
C ALA A 18 -24.64 13.34 18.12
N VAL A 19 -23.67 14.08 17.57
CA VAL A 19 -22.97 13.68 16.37
C VAL A 19 -22.39 12.32 16.73
N THR A 20 -23.11 11.28 16.34
CA THR A 20 -22.58 9.94 16.30
C THR A 20 -21.48 10.02 15.26
N ILE A 21 -20.26 10.30 15.72
CA ILE A 21 -19.06 9.99 14.95
C ILE A 21 -19.29 8.54 14.53
N PRO A 22 -19.30 8.23 13.23
CA PRO A 22 -19.33 6.85 12.80
C PRO A 22 -18.09 6.22 13.40
N ILE A 23 -18.27 5.54 14.54
CA ILE A 23 -17.30 4.60 15.07
C ILE A 23 -17.20 3.63 13.91
N HIS A 24 -16.09 3.69 13.16
CA HIS A 24 -15.74 2.70 12.17
C HIS A 24 -16.04 1.37 12.83
N ARG A 25 -17.10 0.69 12.37
CA ARG A 25 -17.45 -0.63 12.87
C ARG A 25 -16.18 -1.44 12.63
N VAL A 26 -15.44 -1.71 13.69
CA VAL A 26 -14.38 -2.71 13.67
C VAL A 26 -15.16 -4.00 13.50
N VAL A 27 -15.28 -4.43 12.25
CA VAL A 27 -15.84 -5.74 11.94
C VAL A 27 -14.78 -6.73 12.40
N THR A 28 -14.90 -7.16 13.65
CA THR A 28 -14.20 -8.31 14.19
C THR A 28 -14.94 -9.54 13.72
N ARG A 29 -14.50 -10.16 12.61
CA ARG A 29 -14.72 -11.58 12.31
C ARG A 29 -13.92 -11.99 11.09
N GLU A 30 -13.16 -13.07 11.28
CA GLU A 30 -12.32 -13.81 10.33
C GLU A 30 -10.93 -13.20 10.10
N GLY A 31 -9.92 -14.07 10.14
CA GLY A 31 -8.53 -13.69 9.98
C GLY A 31 -8.35 -12.96 8.65
N CYS A 32 -7.73 -11.79 8.71
CA CYS A 32 -7.30 -10.96 7.60
C CYS A 32 -6.70 -11.81 6.47
N LYS A 33 -7.54 -12.18 5.50
CA LYS A 33 -7.08 -12.96 4.36
C LYS A 33 -6.50 -12.00 3.33
N ILE A 34 -5.19 -11.99 3.31
CA ILE A 34 -4.37 -11.22 2.37
C ILE A 34 -4.60 -11.74 0.95
N LEU A 35 -4.89 -10.82 0.02
CA LEU A 35 -4.96 -11.13 -1.40
C LEU A 35 -3.59 -10.91 -2.05
N PRO A 36 -3.34 -11.50 -3.24
CA PRO A 36 -2.15 -11.19 -4.01
C PRO A 36 -1.98 -9.68 -4.23
N LEU A 37 -0.74 -9.20 -4.14
CA LEU A 37 -0.39 -7.81 -4.36
C LEU A 37 -0.35 -7.52 -5.86
N GLU A 38 -1.24 -6.67 -6.34
CA GLU A 38 -1.28 -6.28 -7.75
C GLU A 38 -0.17 -5.28 -8.06
N ILE A 39 0.61 -5.55 -9.11
CA ILE A 39 1.66 -4.67 -9.61
C ILE A 39 1.27 -4.13 -10.97
N THR A 40 1.37 -2.82 -11.14
CA THR A 40 1.08 -2.13 -12.40
C THR A 40 2.17 -1.12 -12.75
N ASN A 41 2.28 -0.81 -14.05
CA ASN A 41 3.23 0.17 -14.58
C ASN A 41 4.68 -0.07 -14.16
N PHE A 42 5.10 -1.33 -14.01
CA PHE A 42 6.49 -1.62 -13.70
C PHE A 42 7.41 -1.17 -14.85
N LYS A 43 8.49 -0.48 -14.48
CA LYS A 43 9.56 -0.03 -15.36
C LYS A 43 10.91 -0.31 -14.74
N LEU A 44 11.82 -0.82 -15.56
CA LEU A 44 13.25 -0.89 -15.30
C LEU A 44 13.96 -0.16 -16.44
N VAL A 45 14.61 0.96 -16.13
CA VAL A 45 15.40 1.72 -17.10
C VAL A 45 16.86 1.57 -16.74
N GLU A 46 17.64 1.12 -17.71
CA GLU A 46 19.09 1.20 -17.71
C GLU A 46 19.50 2.34 -18.64
N ASP A 47 20.12 3.37 -18.08
CA ASP A 47 20.55 4.52 -18.85
C ASP A 47 22.03 4.43 -19.27
N SER A 48 22.43 5.33 -20.17
CA SER A 48 23.80 5.46 -20.67
C SER A 48 24.78 6.07 -19.66
N THR A 49 24.31 6.61 -18.53
CA THR A 49 25.13 7.27 -17.51
C THR A 49 25.53 6.34 -16.35
N ASN A 50 25.38 5.02 -16.54
CA ASN A 50 25.61 4.00 -15.52
C ASN A 50 24.64 4.12 -14.34
N PHE A 51 23.37 4.35 -14.64
CA PHE A 51 22.30 4.38 -13.65
C PHE A 51 21.22 3.33 -13.96
N TYR A 52 20.60 2.82 -12.91
CA TYR A 52 19.37 2.03 -13.00
C TYR A 52 18.24 2.78 -12.31
N ASP A 53 17.06 2.75 -12.92
CA ASP A 53 15.81 3.20 -12.34
C ASP A 53 14.80 2.06 -12.33
N VAL A 54 14.25 1.75 -11.15
CA VAL A 54 13.15 0.80 -11.00
C VAL A 54 11.96 1.55 -10.41
N GLY A 55 10.78 1.39 -11.00
CA GLY A 55 9.56 1.95 -10.44
C GLY A 55 8.30 1.21 -10.85
N PHE A 56 7.28 1.23 -9.98
CA PHE A 56 5.99 0.58 -10.20
C PHE A 56 4.92 1.15 -9.28
N ASN A 57 3.66 0.87 -9.59
CA ASN A 57 2.52 1.09 -8.71
C ASN A 57 2.05 -0.24 -8.13
N PHE A 58 1.46 -0.19 -6.94
CA PHE A 58 0.86 -1.37 -6.32
C PHE A 58 -0.54 -1.09 -5.78
N THR A 59 -1.32 -2.16 -5.68
CA THR A 59 -2.59 -2.19 -4.96
C THR A 59 -2.60 -3.37 -4.00
N PHE A 60 -2.61 -3.04 -2.71
CA PHE A 60 -2.73 -4.01 -1.62
C PHE A 60 -4.19 -4.11 -1.18
N SER A 61 -4.70 -5.33 -1.17
CA SER A 61 -6.08 -5.65 -0.82
C SER A 61 -6.16 -6.85 0.11
N THR A 62 -7.21 -6.89 0.90
CA THR A 62 -7.63 -8.03 1.70
C THR A 62 -9.02 -8.47 1.24
N GLN A 63 -9.54 -9.56 1.79
CA GLN A 63 -10.92 -9.97 1.50
C GLN A 63 -11.97 -8.93 1.92
N GLU A 64 -11.66 -8.04 2.88
CA GLU A 64 -12.55 -6.95 3.26
C GLU A 64 -12.57 -5.81 2.23
N GLY A 65 -11.59 -5.77 1.32
CA GLY A 65 -11.53 -4.81 0.23
C GLY A 65 -10.13 -4.24 0.00
N ARG A 66 -10.09 -3.15 -0.76
CA ARG A 66 -8.86 -2.43 -1.08
C ARG A 66 -8.34 -1.70 0.15
N VAL A 67 -7.11 -2.01 0.55
CA VAL A 67 -6.49 -1.47 1.77
C VAL A 67 -5.60 -0.27 1.45
N GLN A 68 -4.71 -0.41 0.46
CA GLN A 68 -3.74 0.62 0.16
C GLN A 68 -3.32 0.61 -1.31
N ASP A 69 -3.14 1.81 -1.85
CA ASP A 69 -2.44 2.03 -3.10
C ASP A 69 -1.15 2.79 -2.85
N GLY A 70 -0.18 2.57 -3.71
CA GLY A 70 1.06 3.32 -3.64
C GLY A 70 1.92 3.17 -4.87
N SER A 71 3.07 3.81 -4.80
CA SER A 71 4.10 3.75 -5.83
C SER A 71 5.47 3.57 -5.19
N CYS A 72 6.30 2.78 -5.84
CA CYS A 72 7.65 2.48 -5.39
C CYS A 72 8.62 2.97 -6.46
N TYR A 73 9.73 3.57 -6.03
CA TYR A 73 10.77 4.03 -6.93
C TYR A 73 12.14 3.95 -6.26
N LEU A 74 13.13 3.48 -7.00
CA LEU A 74 14.52 3.47 -6.62
C LEU A 74 15.38 3.77 -7.84
N GLY A 75 16.16 4.83 -7.74
CA GLY A 75 17.21 5.15 -8.70
C GLY A 75 18.57 4.96 -8.02
N ALA A 76 19.48 4.20 -8.65
CA ALA A 76 20.81 3.98 -8.10
C ALA A 76 21.88 3.80 -9.20
N PRO A 77 23.14 4.24 -8.96
CA PRO A 77 24.25 3.91 -9.84
C PRO A 77 24.46 2.40 -10.00
N LYS A 78 24.86 1.93 -11.19
CA LYS A 78 25.16 0.51 -11.46
C LYS A 78 26.16 -0.07 -10.46
N ALA A 79 27.18 0.72 -10.10
CA ALA A 79 28.21 0.33 -9.15
C ALA A 79 27.70 0.13 -7.71
N SER A 80 26.58 0.75 -7.34
CA SER A 80 25.97 0.58 -6.01
C SER A 80 25.01 -0.59 -5.91
N GLY A 81 24.72 -1.28 -7.03
CA GLY A 81 23.87 -2.47 -7.04
C GLY A 81 22.43 -2.16 -6.64
N ILE A 82 21.62 -1.65 -7.58
CA ILE A 82 20.17 -1.50 -7.36
C ILE A 82 19.54 -2.83 -6.93
N PHE A 83 20.12 -3.95 -7.40
CA PHE A 83 19.58 -5.28 -7.22
C PHE A 83 19.59 -5.81 -5.78
N ASP A 84 20.40 -5.20 -4.91
CA ASP A 84 20.49 -5.51 -3.49
C ASP A 84 20.03 -4.35 -2.60
N THR A 85 19.70 -3.21 -3.20
CA THR A 85 19.32 -2.00 -2.48
C THR A 85 17.83 -2.02 -2.13
N ARG A 86 17.51 -1.65 -0.89
CA ARG A 86 16.13 -1.51 -0.42
C ARG A 86 15.57 -0.17 -0.90
N GLY A 87 14.50 -0.21 -1.68
CA GLY A 87 13.72 0.96 -2.08
C GLY A 87 12.57 1.25 -1.12
N GLU A 88 12.18 2.52 -1.01
CA GLU A 88 11.02 2.97 -0.23
C GLU A 88 9.83 3.23 -1.16
N CYS A 89 8.63 2.94 -0.69
CA CYS A 89 7.40 3.22 -1.39
C CYS A 89 6.63 4.38 -0.76
N ASN A 90 5.84 5.07 -1.56
CA ASN A 90 4.88 6.07 -1.11
C ASN A 90 3.48 5.44 -0.95
N PRO A 91 2.72 5.80 0.11
CA PRO A 91 3.13 6.64 1.24
C PRO A 91 4.28 6.03 2.07
N LYS A 92 5.20 6.89 2.48
CA LYS A 92 6.47 6.53 3.15
C LYS A 92 6.27 5.72 4.42
N GLY A 93 7.26 4.88 4.75
CA GLY A 93 7.30 4.09 5.99
C GLY A 93 6.37 2.87 6.07
N LEU A 94 5.53 2.62 5.07
CA LEU A 94 4.56 1.51 5.11
C LEU A 94 4.94 0.32 4.23
N ALA A 95 5.60 0.60 3.10
CA ALA A 95 6.05 -0.43 2.19
C ALA A 95 7.47 -0.17 1.71
N PHE A 96 8.20 -1.26 1.51
CA PHE A 96 9.54 -1.25 0.96
C PHE A 96 9.66 -2.34 -0.09
N PHE A 97 10.60 -2.19 -1.01
CA PHE A 97 10.80 -3.18 -2.05
C PHE A 97 12.27 -3.47 -2.29
N ARG A 98 12.52 -4.62 -2.91
CA ARG A 98 13.80 -5.02 -3.49
C ARG A 98 13.52 -5.70 -4.82
N TYR A 99 14.30 -5.36 -5.83
CA TYR A 99 14.24 -5.99 -7.14
C TYR A 99 15.58 -6.63 -7.42
N GLN A 100 15.66 -7.88 -7.83
CA GLN A 100 16.91 -8.61 -8.02
C GLN A 100 17.27 -8.74 -9.51
N GLU A 101 18.54 -9.01 -9.81
CA GLU A 101 19.02 -9.20 -11.19
C GLU A 101 18.35 -10.40 -11.87
N SER A 102 17.89 -11.39 -11.09
CA SER A 102 17.07 -12.52 -11.54
C SER A 102 15.69 -12.13 -12.10
N GLY A 103 15.27 -10.87 -11.93
CA GLY A 103 13.93 -10.40 -12.27
C GLY A 103 12.90 -10.61 -11.15
N GLU A 104 13.33 -11.07 -9.97
CA GLU A 104 12.45 -11.21 -8.81
C GLU A 104 12.20 -9.86 -8.14
N LEU A 105 10.92 -9.54 -7.90
CA LEU A 105 10.45 -8.40 -7.11
C LEU A 105 9.92 -8.90 -5.77
N SER A 106 10.43 -8.30 -4.70
CA SER A 106 9.96 -8.48 -3.33
C SER A 106 9.41 -7.15 -2.80
N VAL A 107 8.20 -7.16 -2.24
CA VAL A 107 7.58 -6.00 -1.59
C VAL A 107 7.14 -6.39 -0.18
N GLY A 108 7.64 -5.69 0.84
CA GLY A 108 7.26 -5.91 2.23
C GLY A 108 6.36 -4.80 2.75
N PHE A 109 5.27 -5.16 3.42
CA PHE A 109 4.36 -4.23 4.11
C PHE A 109 4.47 -4.39 5.61
N ASP A 110 4.56 -3.29 6.34
CA ASP A 110 4.31 -3.28 7.78
C ASP A 110 2.80 -3.17 7.99
N PHE A 111 2.14 -4.31 8.25
CA PHE A 111 0.69 -4.37 8.31
C PHE A 111 0.21 -5.14 9.55
N LEU A 112 -0.88 -4.63 10.14
CA LEU A 112 -1.51 -5.18 11.32
C LEU A 112 -2.84 -5.86 10.94
N CYS A 113 -2.83 -7.18 10.87
CA CYS A 113 -4.06 -7.97 10.78
C CYS A 113 -4.58 -8.26 12.20
N SER A 114 -5.80 -7.81 12.52
CA SER A 114 -6.40 -7.84 13.88
C SER A 114 -6.72 -9.23 14.46
N GLY A 115 -6.23 -10.33 13.87
CA GLY A 115 -6.59 -11.71 14.23
C GLY A 115 -5.52 -12.50 14.98
N ASP A 116 -4.24 -12.21 14.73
CA ASP A 116 -3.10 -12.90 15.37
C ASP A 116 -2.31 -11.88 16.20
N VAL A 117 -2.51 -11.91 17.52
CA VAL A 117 -1.62 -11.33 18.53
C VAL A 117 -1.26 -9.84 18.36
N GLY A 118 -1.97 -9.00 17.60
CA GLY A 118 -1.80 -7.53 17.62
C GLY A 118 -0.37 -6.99 17.42
N LEU A 119 0.56 -7.82 16.93
CA LEU A 119 1.94 -7.46 16.67
C LEU A 119 2.06 -7.10 15.19
N PRO A 120 2.68 -5.95 14.84
CA PRO A 120 2.94 -5.61 13.45
C PRO A 120 3.79 -6.71 12.83
N GLN A 121 3.30 -7.30 11.73
CA GLN A 121 4.06 -8.28 10.98
C GLN A 121 4.42 -7.69 9.62
N VAL A 122 5.67 -7.90 9.24
CA VAL A 122 6.10 -7.62 7.87
C VAL A 122 5.60 -8.77 7.00
N ILE A 123 4.70 -8.46 6.08
CA ILE A 123 4.21 -9.45 5.10
C ILE A 123 5.01 -9.27 3.81
N PRO A 124 5.91 -10.20 3.47
CA PRO A 124 6.64 -10.17 2.20
C PRO A 124 5.79 -10.72 1.06
N PHE A 125 5.78 -10.03 -0.07
CA PHE A 125 5.21 -10.49 -1.33
C PHE A 125 6.32 -10.66 -2.35
N ASN A 126 6.40 -11.83 -2.98
CA ASN A 126 7.46 -12.13 -3.94
C ASN A 126 6.89 -12.62 -5.28
N GLY A 127 7.64 -12.41 -6.35
CA GLY A 127 7.34 -12.97 -7.67
C GLY A 127 8.26 -12.43 -8.75
N THR A 128 8.26 -13.08 -9.91
CA THR A 128 9.06 -12.66 -11.07
C THR A 128 8.29 -11.64 -11.90
N MET A 129 8.98 -10.59 -12.34
CA MET A 129 8.42 -9.57 -13.23
C MET A 129 8.63 -9.99 -14.69
N PRO A 130 7.56 -10.31 -15.46
CA PRO A 130 7.66 -10.44 -16.90
C PRO A 130 7.91 -9.06 -17.52
N LEU A 131 8.99 -8.94 -18.29
CA LEU A 131 9.43 -7.69 -18.89
C LEU A 131 9.59 -7.82 -20.40
N LYS A 132 9.19 -6.78 -21.11
CA LYS A 132 9.56 -6.53 -22.49
C LYS A 132 10.57 -5.38 -22.52
N CYS A 133 11.75 -5.63 -23.07
CA CYS A 133 12.86 -4.68 -23.10
C CYS A 133 13.17 -4.22 -24.52
N ASP A 134 13.22 -2.90 -24.70
CA ASP A 134 13.70 -2.27 -25.92
C ASP A 134 15.12 -1.73 -25.69
N PRO A 135 16.10 -2.09 -26.54
CA PRO A 135 17.46 -1.59 -26.41
C PRO A 135 17.52 -0.08 -26.67
N THR A 136 18.38 0.62 -25.94
CA THR A 136 18.65 2.04 -26.12
C THR A 136 20.13 2.28 -26.45
N ALA A 137 20.50 3.53 -26.75
CA ALA A 137 21.87 3.88 -27.14
C ALA A 137 22.95 3.60 -26.06
N GLY A 138 22.57 3.28 -24.82
CA GLY A 138 23.51 2.94 -23.74
C GLY A 138 22.94 2.06 -22.63
N GLY A 139 21.87 1.31 -22.92
CA GLY A 139 21.22 0.42 -21.96
C GLY A 139 19.94 -0.16 -22.55
N GLN A 140 18.90 -0.28 -21.73
CA GLN A 140 17.62 -0.86 -22.10
C GLN A 140 16.49 -0.20 -21.32
N ASN A 141 15.32 -0.11 -21.95
CA ASN A 141 14.10 0.31 -21.29
C ASN A 141 13.15 -0.89 -21.27
N CYS A 142 12.91 -1.41 -20.07
CA CYS A 142 12.06 -2.56 -19.84
C CYS A 142 10.73 -2.11 -19.21
N SER A 143 9.63 -2.56 -19.80
CA SER A 143 8.28 -2.35 -19.27
C SER A 143 7.61 -3.68 -18.94
N GLN A 144 6.69 -3.64 -17.99
CA GLN A 144 5.85 -4.77 -17.62
C GLN A 144 5.15 -5.40 -18.84
N ASP A 145 5.27 -6.73 -18.97
CA ASP A 145 4.63 -7.51 -20.02
C ASP A 145 3.52 -8.39 -19.43
N GLY A 146 2.32 -7.82 -19.32
CA GLY A 146 1.13 -8.50 -18.79
C GLY A 146 0.81 -8.17 -17.33
N ALA A 147 -0.30 -8.73 -16.84
CA ALA A 147 -0.76 -8.53 -15.47
C ALA A 147 0.13 -9.30 -14.49
N VAL A 148 0.49 -8.66 -13.37
CA VAL A 148 1.35 -9.27 -12.35
C VAL A 148 0.67 -9.15 -10.98
N ALA A 149 0.64 -10.27 -10.28
CA ALA A 149 0.19 -10.34 -8.90
C ALA A 149 1.22 -11.14 -8.08
N LEU A 150 1.81 -10.51 -7.08
CA LEU A 150 2.78 -11.15 -6.18
C LEU A 150 2.02 -11.87 -5.06
N ASN A 151 2.49 -13.04 -4.66
CA ASN A 151 1.88 -13.79 -3.57
C ASN A 151 2.62 -13.51 -2.27
N ALA A 152 1.88 -13.46 -1.16
CA ALA A 152 2.50 -13.41 0.16
C ALA A 152 3.36 -14.67 0.36
N ALA A 153 4.61 -14.50 0.77
CA ALA A 153 5.47 -15.62 1.13
C ALA A 153 5.03 -16.14 2.51
N VAL A 154 4.61 -17.41 2.53
CA VAL A 154 4.15 -18.14 3.73
C VAL A 154 5.35 -18.65 4.51
#